data_AF-A0A8J6H023-F1
#
_entry.id   AF-A0A8J6H023-F1
#
_cell.length_a   1.000
_cell.length_b   1.000
_cell.length_c   1.000
_cell.angle_alpha   90.00
_cell.angle_beta   90.00
_cell.angle_gamma   90.00
#
_symmetry.space_group_name_H-M   'P 1'
#
loop_
_entity.id
_entity.type
_entity.pdbx_description
1 polymer ?
#
loop_
_entity_poly.entity_id
_entity_poly.type
_entity_poly.pdbx_seq_one_letter_code
_entity_poly.pdbx_strand_id
1 'polypeptide(L)'
;PAVVSGYFSIDVDNVVLVLNGREKTKIFHATQWLLYTQTLMQTQKLQHLAVVLLGNEQCDNDWIMQFLKRNGGFVDLLFITYDSPWINGADVLQWPLGVAT
;
A
#
# COMPACT_ATOMS: atom_id res chain seq x y z
N PRO A 1 -15.54 9.39 4.76
CA PRO A 1 -14.42 9.08 3.84
C PRO A 1 -14.12 10.27 2.91
N ALA A 2 -12.90 10.79 2.95
CA ALA A 2 -12.46 11.88 2.07
C ALA A 2 -11.26 11.42 1.22
N VAL A 3 -11.28 11.73 -0.07
CA VAL A 3 -10.14 11.50 -0.98
C VAL A 3 -9.45 12.83 -1.17
N VAL A 4 -8.23 12.97 -0.65
CA VAL A 4 -7.43 14.20 -0.78
C VAL A 4 -6.16 13.88 -1.54
N SER A 5 -5.90 14.61 -2.61
CA SER A 5 -4.66 14.51 -3.38
C SER A 5 -3.58 15.35 -2.70
N GLY A 6 -2.46 14.75 -2.32
CA GLY A 6 -1.25 15.45 -1.89
C GLY A 6 -0.97 15.44 -0.39
N TYR A 7 -1.91 15.84 0.48
CA TYR A 7 -1.65 15.86 1.93
C TYR A 7 -2.94 15.51 2.68
N PHE A 8 -2.89 14.51 3.56
CA PHE A 8 -3.99 14.22 4.48
C PHE A 8 -3.81 14.99 5.78
N SER A 9 -4.93 15.40 6.38
CA SER A 9 -4.92 16.10 7.67
C SER A 9 -4.29 15.20 8.74
N ILE A 10 -3.56 15.82 9.65
CA ILE A 10 -2.66 15.20 10.64
C ILE A 10 -3.40 14.48 11.78
N ASP A 11 -4.72 14.32 11.64
CA ASP A 11 -5.64 13.86 12.68
C ASP A 11 -6.52 12.72 12.14
N VAL A 12 -5.87 11.71 11.57
CA VAL A 12 -6.52 10.50 11.04
C VAL A 12 -5.78 9.28 11.56
N ASP A 13 -6.48 8.35 12.21
CA ASP A 13 -5.81 7.17 12.79
C ASP A 13 -5.44 6.12 11.73
N ASN A 14 -6.19 6.10 10.62
CA ASN A 14 -6.13 5.06 9.60
C ASN A 14 -5.99 5.67 8.21
N VAL A 15 -5.00 5.21 7.45
CA VAL A 15 -4.75 5.65 6.07
C VAL A 15 -4.79 4.47 5.11
N VAL A 16 -5.39 4.69 3.94
CA VAL A 16 -5.31 3.77 2.80
C VAL A 16 -4.54 4.48 1.69
N LEU A 17 -3.35 3.99 1.35
CA LEU A 17 -2.54 4.50 0.24
C LEU A 17 -2.85 3.73 -1.03
N VAL A 18 -3.22 4.45 -2.10
CA VAL A 18 -3.33 3.86 -3.45
C VAL A 18 -2.03 4.15 -4.19
N LEU A 19 -1.24 3.11 -4.44
CA LEU A 19 0.10 3.21 -5.01
C LEU A 19 0.15 2.61 -6.41
N ASN A 20 0.93 3.21 -7.30
CA ASN A 20 1.13 2.71 -8.66
C ASN A 20 2.49 2.02 -8.78
N GLY A 21 2.48 0.69 -8.89
CA GLY A 21 3.66 -0.16 -9.04
C GLY A 21 3.93 -0.65 -10.45
N ARG A 22 3.22 -0.14 -11.47
CA ARG A 22 3.26 -0.69 -12.84
C ARG A 22 4.63 -0.55 -13.53
N GLU A 23 5.41 0.47 -13.16
CA GLU A 23 6.68 0.81 -13.83
C GLU A 23 7.71 1.30 -12.81
N LYS A 24 9.01 1.14 -13.09
CA LYS A 24 10.11 1.50 -12.17
C LYS A 24 10.06 2.94 -11.67
N THR A 25 9.73 3.90 -12.54
CA THR A 25 9.61 5.32 -12.17
C THR A 25 8.44 5.54 -11.19
N LYS A 26 7.33 4.82 -11.38
CA LYS A 26 6.16 4.89 -10.51
C LYS A 26 6.41 4.21 -9.16
N ILE A 27 7.15 3.08 -9.16
CA ILE A 27 7.64 2.41 -7.95
C ILE A 27 8.49 3.35 -7.11
N PHE A 28 9.37 4.14 -7.74
CA PHE A 28 10.18 5.13 -7.02
C PHE A 28 9.29 6.14 -6.25
N HIS A 29 8.31 6.74 -6.93
CA HIS A 29 7.37 7.67 -6.28
C HIS A 29 6.50 6.99 -5.21
N ALA A 30 6.02 5.77 -5.47
CA ALA A 30 5.25 5.00 -4.51
C ALA A 30 6.04 4.70 -3.23
N THR A 31 7.33 4.37 -3.37
CA THR A 31 8.24 4.15 -2.23
C THR A 31 8.43 5.43 -1.42
N GLN A 32 8.51 6.60 -2.05
CA GLN A 32 8.60 7.87 -1.30
C GLN A 32 7.35 8.12 -0.45
N TRP A 33 6.16 7.78 -0.93
CA TRP A 33 4.92 7.86 -0.14
C TRP A 33 4.93 6.92 1.07
N LEU A 34 5.44 5.70 0.90
CA LEU A 34 5.60 4.75 2.01
C LEU A 34 6.54 5.29 3.07
N LEU A 35 7.72 5.76 2.67
CA LEU A 35 8.71 6.33 3.60
C LEU A 35 8.18 7.57 4.32
N TYR A 36 7.49 8.46 3.61
CA TYR A 36 6.84 9.62 4.21
C TYR A 36 5.80 9.20 5.27
N THR A 37 4.98 8.21 4.94
CA THR A 37 3.96 7.68 5.86
C THR A 37 4.59 7.00 7.07
N GLN A 38 5.72 6.31 6.90
CA GLN A 38 6.49 5.74 8.00
C GLN A 38 6.92 6.82 9.01
N THR A 39 7.41 7.96 8.53
CA THR A 39 7.77 9.10 9.39
C THR A 39 6.55 9.65 10.14
N LEU A 40 5.37 9.68 9.51
CA LEU A 40 4.13 10.11 10.16
C LEU A 40 3.66 9.13 11.24
N MET A 41 3.82 7.82 11.02
CA MET A 41 3.53 6.81 12.04
C MET A 41 4.49 6.92 13.24
N GLN A 42 5.78 7.17 13.01
CA GLN A 42 6.77 7.36 14.08
C GLN A 42 6.49 8.59 14.95
N THR A 43 5.92 9.64 14.35
CA THR A 43 5.51 10.85 15.08
C THR A 43 4.13 10.72 15.75
N GLN A 44 3.64 9.48 15.90
CA GLN A 44 2.38 9.09 16.56
C GLN A 44 1.11 9.73 16.00
N LYS A 45 1.14 10.16 14.73
CA LYS A 45 -0.01 10.78 14.06
C LYS A 45 -0.88 9.79 13.30
N LEU A 46 -0.38 8.57 13.06
CA LEU A 46 -1.04 7.51 12.30
C LEU A 46 -0.82 6.17 13.00
N GLN A 47 -1.88 5.37 13.17
CA GLN A 47 -1.81 4.07 13.84
C GLN A 47 -1.79 2.91 12.84
N HIS A 48 -2.59 2.99 11.78
CA HIS A 48 -2.78 1.90 10.82
C HIS A 48 -2.63 2.35 9.38
N LEU A 49 -2.01 1.48 8.58
CA LEU A 49 -1.78 1.72 7.17
C LEU A 49 -2.17 0.50 6.33
N ALA A 50 -3.13 0.70 5.43
CA ALA A 50 -3.40 -0.23 4.34
C ALA A 50 -2.89 0.33 3.01
N VAL A 51 -2.50 -0.54 2.09
CA VAL A 51 -2.01 -0.19 0.76
C VAL A 51 -2.85 -0.91 -0.28
N VAL A 52 -3.35 -0.17 -1.27
CA VAL A 52 -3.87 -0.72 -2.52
C VAL A 52 -2.81 -0.50 -3.60
N LEU A 53 -2.14 -1.58 -3.99
CA LEU A 53 -1.10 -1.57 -5.00
C LEU A 53 -1.69 -1.92 -6.36
N LEU A 54 -1.65 -0.94 -7.27
CA LEU A 54 -1.82 -1.17 -8.70
C LEU A 54 -0.55 -1.84 -9.21
N GLY A 55 -0.53 -3.16 -9.14
CA GLY A 55 0.66 -3.97 -9.39
C GLY A 55 1.09 -3.97 -10.85
N ASN A 56 2.28 -4.52 -11.09
CA ASN A 56 2.76 -4.84 -12.41
C ASN A 56 2.06 -6.10 -12.97
N GLU A 57 1.68 -6.06 -14.25
CA GLU A 57 1.11 -7.16 -15.03
C GLU A 57 2.08 -8.35 -15.19
N GLN A 58 3.39 -8.12 -15.10
CA GLN A 58 4.40 -9.19 -15.08
C GLN A 58 4.64 -9.78 -13.68
N CYS A 59 3.81 -9.44 -12.69
CA CYS A 59 3.90 -9.89 -11.29
C CYS A 59 5.21 -9.50 -10.56
N ASP A 60 6.03 -8.60 -11.12
CA ASP A 60 7.24 -8.07 -10.49
C ASP A 60 6.90 -6.97 -9.46
N ASN A 61 6.45 -7.41 -8.27
CA ASN A 61 5.99 -6.53 -7.20
C ASN A 61 6.73 -6.76 -5.88
N ASP A 62 7.82 -7.54 -5.86
CA ASP A 62 8.53 -8.01 -4.65
C ASP A 62 9.03 -6.86 -3.77
N TRP A 63 9.27 -5.70 -4.38
CA TRP A 63 9.72 -4.49 -3.72
C TRP A 63 8.80 -4.05 -2.56
N ILE A 64 7.49 -4.34 -2.62
CA ILE A 64 6.54 -3.97 -1.55
C ILE A 64 6.66 -4.85 -0.31
N MET A 65 7.19 -6.06 -0.45
CA MET A 65 7.17 -7.08 0.61
C MET A 65 7.90 -6.64 1.87
N GLN A 66 8.99 -5.88 1.73
CA GLN A 66 9.76 -5.37 2.86
C GLN A 66 8.97 -4.41 3.76
N PHE A 67 7.89 -3.80 3.25
CA PHE A 67 7.08 -2.85 4.00
C PHE A 67 5.95 -3.51 4.79
N LEU A 68 5.66 -4.80 4.58
CA LEU A 68 4.64 -5.54 5.32
C LEU A 68 5.07 -5.80 6.76
N LYS A 69 4.15 -5.66 7.72
CA LYS A 69 4.41 -5.94 9.15
C LYS A 69 4.98 -7.33 9.42
N ARG A 70 4.50 -8.37 8.72
CA ARG A 70 5.04 -9.74 8.83
C ARG A 70 6.53 -9.87 8.49
N ASN A 71 7.06 -8.92 7.71
CA ASN A 71 8.45 -8.89 7.27
C ASN A 71 9.26 -7.79 8.02
N GLY A 72 8.72 -7.23 9.11
CA GLY A 72 9.36 -6.17 9.89
C GLY A 72 9.05 -4.73 9.45
N GLY A 73 8.13 -4.56 8.49
CA GLY A 73 7.64 -3.26 8.04
C GLY A 73 6.50 -2.68 8.88
N PHE A 74 5.74 -1.75 8.30
CA PHE A 74 4.68 -0.98 8.98
C PHE A 74 3.31 -1.02 8.28
N VAL A 75 3.21 -1.63 7.09
CA VAL A 75 1.95 -1.82 6.37
C VAL A 75 1.19 -2.99 6.98
N ASP A 76 -0.05 -2.73 7.42
CA ASP A 76 -0.96 -3.71 8.02
C ASP A 76 -1.57 -4.64 6.96
N LEU A 77 -2.06 -4.06 5.87
CA LEU A 77 -2.79 -4.77 4.82
C LEU A 77 -2.30 -4.31 3.44
N LEU A 78 -2.09 -5.27 2.54
CA LEU A 78 -1.77 -5.04 1.15
C LEU A 78 -2.85 -5.67 0.27
N PHE A 79 -3.50 -4.84 -0.52
CA PHE A 79 -4.39 -5.24 -1.59
C PHE A 79 -3.65 -5.11 -2.92
N ILE A 80 -3.50 -6.19 -3.67
CA ILE A 80 -2.82 -6.19 -4.98
C ILE A 80 -3.81 -6.49 -6.10
N THR A 81 -3.75 -5.72 -7.19
CA THR A 81 -4.73 -5.84 -8.29
C THR A 81 -4.56 -7.10 -9.14
N TYR A 82 -3.34 -7.57 -9.36
CA TYR A 82 -3.08 -8.76 -10.18
C TYR A 82 -2.86 -9.99 -9.32
N ASP A 83 -3.11 -11.17 -9.91
CA ASP A 83 -2.82 -12.45 -9.28
C ASP A 83 -1.36 -12.47 -8.78
N SER A 84 -1.19 -12.91 -7.54
CA SER A 84 0.11 -13.02 -6.91
C SER A 84 0.18 -14.32 -6.10
N PRO A 85 1.31 -15.03 -6.10
CA PRO A 85 1.49 -16.20 -5.25
C PRO A 85 1.52 -15.84 -3.76
N TRP A 86 1.57 -14.56 -3.40
CA TRP A 86 1.64 -14.12 -2.00
C TRP A 86 0.27 -13.93 -1.35
N ILE A 87 -0.83 -14.01 -2.11
CA ILE A 87 -2.18 -13.91 -1.54
C ILE A 87 -2.33 -15.00 -0.47
N ASN A 88 -2.62 -14.57 0.76
CA ASN A 88 -2.70 -15.46 1.91
C ASN A 88 -3.98 -15.29 2.73
N GLY A 89 -4.84 -14.34 2.37
CA GLY A 89 -6.12 -14.10 3.05
C GLY A 89 -6.00 -13.44 4.42
N ALA A 90 -4.80 -13.02 4.85
CA ALA A 90 -4.55 -12.41 6.15
C ALA A 90 -4.09 -10.96 6.03
N ASP A 91 -2.92 -10.74 5.41
CA ASP A 91 -2.31 -9.41 5.25
C ASP A 91 -2.00 -9.07 3.79
N VAL A 92 -2.01 -10.08 2.91
CA VAL A 92 -1.93 -9.88 1.46
C VAL A 92 -3.21 -10.43 0.82
N LEU A 93 -3.98 -9.51 0.28
CA LEU A 93 -5.32 -9.72 -0.24
C LEU A 93 -5.35 -9.35 -1.72
N GLN A 94 -6.16 -10.05 -2.49
CA GLN A 94 -6.38 -9.70 -3.87
C GLN A 94 -7.43 -8.60 -3.96
N TRP A 95 -7.09 -7.51 -4.64
CA TRP A 95 -8.07 -6.49 -5.02
C TRP A 95 -8.78 -6.95 -6.30
N PRO A 96 -10.11 -7.01 -6.32
CA PRO A 96 -10.83 -7.40 -7.53
C PRO A 96 -10.60 -6.38 -8.65
N LEU A 97 -9.99 -6.81 -9.76
CA LEU A 97 -10.06 -6.11 -11.04
C LEU A 97 -11.49 -6.27 -11.55
N GLY A 98 -12.37 -5.35 -11.14
CA GLY A 98 -13.79 -5.60 -11.08
C GLY A 98 -14.43 -6.21 -12.33
N VAL A 99 -15.46 -7.01 -12.07
CA VAL A 99 -16.81 -6.51 -12.37
C VAL A 99 -17.58 -6.58 -11.06
N ALA A 100 -18.21 -5.48 -10.63
CA ALA A 100 -19.37 -5.61 -9.75
C ALA A 100 -20.48 -6.20 -10.63
N THR A 101 -20.63 -7.52 -10.64
CA THR A 101 -21.83 -8.17 -11.17
C THR A 101 -22.88 -8.25 -10.09
#